data_AF-A0A3N5L582-F1
#
_entry.id   AF-A0A3N5L582-F1
#
_cell.length_a   1.000
_cell.length_b   1.000
_cell.length_c   1.000
_cell.angle_alpha   90.00
_cell.angle_beta   90.00
_cell.angle_gamma   90.00
#
_symmetry.space_group_name_H-M   'P 1'
#
loop_
_entity.id
_entity.type
_entity.pdbx_description
1 polymer ?
#
loop_
_entity_poly.entity_id
_entity_poly.type
_entity_poly.pdbx_seq_one_letter_code
_entity_poly.pdbx_strand_id
1 'polypeptide(L)'
;MLWGVVIALVGASVYLFLQVDRMRGELASMRQSVLTEVSKVNEASSLLDSANRRNLDALREELGNARSTAAVAAGQAKIEALRHADDIARKLDAEQKRQQQQVASELSAVREAANTTTSKIADVSTEVSNVRSEVASTKSELDKTIADLRSVRGDLGVQSGLIATNSKELGALRSLGDRNYFEFNITKTKQMQKVGDVSVRVTKVDTKRNRYTIELVADDRKVEKKD
;
A
#
# COMPACT_ATOMS: atom_id res chain seq x y z
N MET A 1 -140.65 -38.86 17.93
CA MET A 1 -139.22 -38.60 17.61
C MET A 1 -138.96 -37.28 16.86
N LEU A 2 -139.96 -36.43 16.56
CA LEU A 2 -139.75 -35.18 15.80
C LEU A 2 -139.33 -33.95 16.64
N TRP A 3 -139.75 -33.86 17.90
CA TRP A 3 -139.49 -32.69 18.74
C TRP A 3 -138.02 -32.51 19.14
N GLY A 4 -137.26 -33.60 19.30
CA GLY A 4 -135.84 -33.54 19.64
C GLY A 4 -134.96 -32.98 18.51
N VAL A 5 -135.33 -33.24 17.24
CA VAL A 5 -134.60 -32.74 16.07
C VAL A 5 -134.80 -31.24 15.89
N VAL A 6 -136.00 -30.73 16.16
CA VAL A 6 -136.31 -29.29 16.09
C VAL A 6 -135.55 -28.51 17.16
N ILE A 7 -135.51 -29.01 18.40
CA ILE A 7 -134.75 -28.38 19.49
C ILE A 7 -133.24 -28.42 19.19
N ALA A 8 -132.73 -29.51 18.63
CA ALA A 8 -131.33 -29.62 18.21
C ALA A 8 -130.99 -28.63 17.07
N LEU A 9 -131.89 -28.44 16.10
CA LEU A 9 -131.71 -27.47 15.01
C LEU A 9 -131.71 -26.02 15.49
N VAL A 10 -132.60 -25.67 16.43
CA VAL A 10 -132.62 -24.33 17.04
C VAL A 10 -131.36 -24.12 17.88
N GLY A 11 -130.95 -25.09 18.67
CA GLY A 11 -129.69 -25.04 19.43
C GLY A 11 -128.46 -24.89 18.54
N ALA A 12 -128.41 -25.63 17.42
CA ALA A 12 -127.34 -25.52 16.43
C ALA A 12 -127.35 -24.17 15.71
N SER A 13 -128.52 -23.61 15.40
CA SER A 13 -128.65 -22.29 14.77
C SER A 13 -128.20 -21.16 15.71
N VAL A 14 -128.57 -21.24 17.01
CA VAL A 14 -128.11 -20.31 18.03
C VAL A 14 -126.60 -20.46 18.27
N TYR A 15 -126.08 -21.69 18.29
CA TYR A 15 -124.64 -21.93 18.41
C TYR A 15 -123.86 -21.38 17.22
N LEU A 16 -124.33 -21.62 15.99
CA LEU A 16 -123.75 -21.07 14.77
C LEU A 16 -123.79 -19.53 14.77
N PHE A 17 -124.88 -18.93 15.24
CA PHE A 17 -124.98 -17.48 15.35
C PHE A 17 -123.97 -16.91 16.37
N LEU A 18 -123.86 -17.53 17.54
CA LEU A 18 -122.86 -17.17 18.56
C LEU A 18 -121.42 -17.40 18.08
N GLN A 19 -121.19 -18.42 17.24
CA GLN A 19 -119.89 -18.69 16.63
C GLN A 19 -119.57 -17.65 15.56
N VAL A 20 -120.54 -17.24 14.74
CA VAL A 20 -120.38 -16.19 13.74
C VAL A 20 -120.08 -14.85 14.40
N ASP A 21 -120.76 -14.50 15.50
CA ASP A 21 -120.47 -13.26 16.24
C ASP A 21 -119.08 -13.30 16.91
N ARG A 22 -118.66 -14.46 17.44
CA ARG A 22 -117.27 -14.64 17.92
C ARG A 22 -116.26 -14.51 16.78
N MET A 23 -116.50 -15.14 15.63
CA MET A 23 -115.62 -15.05 14.47
C MET A 23 -115.57 -13.63 13.90
N ARG A 24 -116.68 -12.89 13.91
CA ARG A 24 -116.70 -11.47 13.53
C ARG A 24 -115.88 -10.63 14.50
N GLY A 25 -115.95 -10.92 15.80
CA GLY A 25 -115.10 -10.31 16.81
C GLY A 25 -113.62 -10.62 16.62
N GLU A 26 -113.27 -11.87 16.33
CA GLU A 26 -111.90 -12.32 16.06
C GLU A 26 -111.35 -11.75 14.73
N LEU A 27 -112.17 -11.65 13.69
CA LEU A 27 -111.80 -11.00 12.43
C LEU A 27 -111.57 -9.50 12.62
N ALA A 28 -112.40 -8.83 13.45
CA ALA A 28 -112.21 -7.43 13.78
C ALA A 28 -110.93 -7.19 14.59
N SER A 29 -110.64 -8.05 15.58
CA SER A 29 -109.40 -7.96 16.36
C SER A 29 -108.18 -8.27 15.50
N MET A 30 -108.22 -9.30 14.65
CA MET A 30 -107.13 -9.63 13.73
C MET A 30 -106.86 -8.50 12.72
N ARG A 31 -107.89 -7.89 12.16
CA ARG A 31 -107.74 -6.72 11.27
C ARG A 31 -107.08 -5.56 12.01
N GLN A 32 -107.47 -5.30 13.26
CA GLN A 32 -106.87 -4.25 14.08
C GLN A 32 -105.39 -4.54 14.40
N SER A 33 -105.06 -5.80 14.73
CA SER A 33 -103.70 -6.25 14.97
C SER A 33 -102.81 -6.05 13.74
N VAL A 34 -103.29 -6.48 12.57
CA VAL A 34 -102.57 -6.33 11.29
C VAL A 34 -102.35 -4.86 10.94
N LEU A 35 -103.36 -4.00 11.10
CA LEU A 35 -103.19 -2.55 10.86
C LEU A 35 -102.16 -1.93 11.81
N THR A 36 -102.14 -2.37 13.07
CA THR A 36 -101.17 -1.90 14.07
C THR A 36 -99.76 -2.40 13.79
N GLU A 37 -99.62 -3.62 13.28
CA GLU A 37 -98.33 -4.19 12.91
C GLU A 37 -97.80 -3.53 11.63
N VAL A 38 -98.65 -3.29 10.63
CA VAL A 38 -98.30 -2.53 9.42
C VAL A 38 -97.88 -1.10 9.77
N SER A 39 -98.57 -0.42 10.71
CA SER A 39 -98.15 0.92 11.14
C SER A 39 -96.79 0.91 11.83
N LYS A 40 -96.54 -0.08 12.70
CA LYS A 40 -95.23 -0.25 13.36
C LYS A 40 -94.12 -0.57 12.38
N VAL A 41 -94.39 -1.40 11.36
CA VAL A 41 -93.42 -1.72 10.30
C VAL A 41 -93.11 -0.48 9.46
N ASN A 42 -94.12 0.31 9.07
CA ASN A 42 -93.91 1.56 8.33
C ASN A 42 -93.11 2.58 9.15
N GLU A 43 -93.41 2.72 10.44
CA GLU A 43 -92.67 3.59 11.36
C GLU A 43 -91.22 3.11 11.50
N ALA A 44 -91.00 1.83 11.76
CA ALA A 44 -89.66 1.24 11.84
C ALA A 44 -88.87 1.39 10.53
N SER A 45 -89.52 1.20 9.37
CA SER A 45 -88.91 1.42 8.05
C SER A 45 -88.50 2.88 7.87
N SER A 46 -89.35 3.83 8.24
CA SER A 46 -89.04 5.26 8.14
C SER A 46 -87.90 5.71 9.07
N LEU A 47 -87.84 5.12 10.28
CA LEU A 47 -86.77 5.35 11.24
C LEU A 47 -85.46 4.72 10.76
N LEU A 48 -85.52 3.52 10.19
CA LEU A 48 -84.37 2.84 9.61
C LEU A 48 -83.83 3.58 8.39
N ASP A 49 -84.68 4.06 7.49
CA ASP A 49 -84.27 4.88 6.35
C ASP A 49 -83.60 6.18 6.80
N SER A 50 -84.15 6.81 7.83
CA SER A 50 -83.57 8.03 8.42
C SER A 50 -82.22 7.75 9.08
N ALA A 51 -82.09 6.65 9.81
CA ALA A 51 -80.84 6.22 10.42
C ALA A 51 -79.79 5.84 9.36
N ASN A 52 -80.21 5.15 8.30
CA ASN A 52 -79.34 4.75 7.20
C ASN A 52 -78.82 5.98 6.43
N ARG A 53 -79.67 6.99 6.18
CA ARG A 53 -79.24 8.26 5.60
C ARG A 53 -78.20 8.97 6.47
N ARG A 54 -78.44 9.08 7.77
CA ARG A 54 -77.49 9.69 8.71
C ARG A 54 -76.16 8.94 8.76
N ASN A 55 -76.19 7.60 8.74
CA ASN A 55 -74.99 6.78 8.69
C ASN A 55 -74.23 6.97 7.38
N LEU A 56 -74.92 7.04 6.24
CA LEU A 56 -74.28 7.32 4.95
C LEU A 56 -73.66 8.71 4.90
N ASP A 57 -74.31 9.72 5.49
CA ASP A 57 -73.78 11.08 5.55
C ASP A 57 -72.57 11.16 6.49
N ALA A 58 -72.62 10.51 7.65
CA ALA A 58 -71.49 10.39 8.58
C ALA A 58 -70.31 9.66 7.95
N LEU A 59 -70.55 8.55 7.23
CA LEU A 59 -69.51 7.81 6.51
C LEU A 59 -68.90 8.65 5.38
N ARG A 60 -69.71 9.45 4.67
CA ARG A 60 -69.19 10.38 3.63
C ARG A 60 -68.32 11.46 4.24
N GLU A 61 -68.72 12.01 5.37
CA GLU A 61 -67.95 13.02 6.10
C GLU A 61 -66.63 12.44 6.62
N GLU A 62 -66.67 11.26 7.25
CA GLU A 62 -65.48 10.57 7.75
C GLU A 62 -64.52 10.21 6.60
N LEU A 63 -65.04 9.74 5.47
CA LEU A 63 -64.23 9.44 4.28
C LEU A 63 -63.64 10.71 3.67
N GLY A 64 -64.38 11.82 3.67
CA GLY A 64 -63.88 13.13 3.26
C GLY A 64 -62.72 13.61 4.14
N ASN A 65 -62.89 13.52 5.46
CA ASN A 65 -61.87 13.87 6.44
C ASN A 65 -60.62 12.97 6.32
N ALA A 66 -60.82 11.65 6.22
CA ALA A 66 -59.74 10.69 6.02
C ALA A 66 -58.96 10.91 4.72
N ARG A 67 -59.65 11.26 3.62
CA ARG A 67 -58.98 11.61 2.35
C ARG A 67 -58.18 12.91 2.47
N SER A 68 -58.72 13.92 3.15
CA SER A 68 -58.04 15.20 3.35
C SER A 68 -56.77 15.03 4.18
N THR A 69 -56.85 14.33 5.32
CA THR A 69 -55.69 14.06 6.17
C THR A 69 -54.64 13.21 5.45
N ALA A 70 -55.05 12.19 4.70
CA ALA A 70 -54.15 11.38 3.88
C ALA A 70 -53.46 12.22 2.79
N ALA A 71 -54.17 13.14 2.13
CA ALA A 71 -53.60 14.03 1.12
C ALA A 71 -52.58 15.00 1.71
N VAL A 72 -52.86 15.57 2.90
CA VAL A 72 -51.92 16.46 3.62
C VAL A 72 -50.68 15.69 4.06
N ALA A 73 -50.85 14.50 4.66
CA ALA A 73 -49.74 13.66 5.08
C ALA A 73 -48.86 13.23 3.89
N ALA A 74 -49.47 12.82 2.78
CA ALA A 74 -48.73 12.48 1.56
C ALA A 74 -48.00 13.71 0.96
N GLY A 75 -48.62 14.89 1.00
CA GLY A 75 -47.99 16.14 0.58
C GLY A 75 -46.78 16.52 1.43
N GLN A 76 -46.92 16.42 2.75
CA GLN A 76 -45.82 16.68 3.70
C GLN A 76 -44.67 15.68 3.52
N ALA A 77 -44.98 14.39 3.43
CA ALA A 77 -43.99 13.34 3.18
C ALA A 77 -43.24 13.55 1.85
N LYS A 78 -43.94 13.99 0.79
CA LYS A 78 -43.30 14.32 -0.49
C LYS A 78 -42.37 15.52 -0.37
N ILE A 79 -42.77 16.58 0.35
CA ILE A 79 -41.93 17.77 0.56
C ILE A 79 -40.68 17.40 1.37
N GLU A 80 -40.84 16.61 2.43
CA GLU A 80 -39.74 16.15 3.26
C GLU A 80 -38.78 15.24 2.48
N ALA A 81 -39.31 14.31 1.68
CA ALA A 81 -38.51 13.48 0.79
C ALA A 81 -37.71 14.31 -0.23
N LEU A 82 -38.31 15.34 -0.83
CA LEU A 82 -37.62 16.25 -1.74
C LEU A 82 -36.50 17.04 -1.03
N ARG A 83 -36.76 17.54 0.19
CA ARG A 83 -35.74 18.23 0.99
C ARG A 83 -34.58 17.30 1.35
N HIS A 84 -34.86 16.07 1.72
CA HIS A 84 -33.83 15.07 1.99
C HIS A 84 -33.03 14.73 0.72
N ALA A 85 -33.69 14.59 -0.43
CA ALA A 85 -33.01 14.38 -1.70
C ALA A 85 -32.06 15.55 -2.04
N ASP A 86 -32.52 16.79 -1.88
CA ASP A 86 -31.70 17.98 -2.09
C ASP A 86 -30.51 18.07 -1.12
N ASP A 87 -30.70 17.74 0.15
CA ASP A 87 -29.62 17.73 1.15
C ASP A 87 -28.56 16.65 0.84
N ILE A 88 -29.01 15.45 0.45
CA ILE A 88 -28.11 14.38 0.00
C ILE A 88 -27.35 14.81 -1.25
N ALA A 89 -28.02 15.41 -2.23
CA ALA A 89 -27.37 15.90 -3.46
C ALA A 89 -26.30 16.95 -3.15
N ARG A 90 -26.57 17.90 -2.24
CA ARG A 90 -25.60 18.90 -1.79
C ARG A 90 -24.41 18.29 -1.05
N LYS A 91 -24.66 17.33 -0.16
CA LYS A 91 -23.60 16.59 0.54
C LYS A 91 -22.73 15.80 -0.43
N LEU A 92 -23.34 15.15 -1.42
CA LEU A 92 -22.63 14.39 -2.43
C LEU A 92 -21.75 15.29 -3.31
N ASP A 93 -22.25 16.45 -3.75
CA ASP A 93 -21.47 17.42 -4.53
C ASP A 93 -20.29 17.98 -3.71
N ALA A 94 -20.51 18.30 -2.44
CA ALA A 94 -19.45 18.77 -1.54
C ALA A 94 -18.38 17.69 -1.30
N GLU A 95 -18.80 16.44 -1.11
CA GLU A 95 -17.89 15.31 -0.91
C GLU A 95 -17.11 14.99 -2.19
N GLN A 96 -17.76 15.00 -3.35
CA GLN A 96 -17.08 14.83 -4.65
C GLN A 96 -16.03 15.92 -4.89
N LYS A 97 -16.33 17.19 -4.57
CA LYS A 97 -15.36 18.28 -4.67
C LYS A 97 -14.20 18.10 -3.70
N ARG A 98 -14.45 17.69 -2.45
CA ARG A 98 -13.39 17.37 -1.48
C ARG A 98 -12.51 16.22 -1.96
N GLN A 99 -13.11 15.13 -2.44
CA GLN A 99 -12.37 13.99 -2.97
C GLN A 99 -11.56 14.38 -4.21
N GLN A 100 -12.12 15.15 -5.15
CA GLN A 100 -11.35 15.65 -6.30
C GLN A 100 -10.16 16.51 -5.88
N GLN A 101 -10.33 17.39 -4.89
CA GLN A 101 -9.23 18.21 -4.37
C GLN A 101 -8.16 17.37 -3.67
N GLN A 102 -8.55 16.39 -2.86
CA GLN A 102 -7.63 15.46 -2.22
C GLN A 102 -6.86 14.64 -3.25
N VAL A 103 -7.56 14.00 -4.20
CA VAL A 103 -6.94 13.24 -5.28
C VAL A 103 -6.03 14.11 -6.14
N ALA A 104 -6.41 15.35 -6.45
CA ALA A 104 -5.56 16.26 -7.20
C ALA A 104 -4.29 16.64 -6.42
N SER A 105 -4.40 16.85 -5.11
CA SER A 105 -3.25 17.14 -4.24
C SER A 105 -2.32 15.93 -4.12
N GLU A 106 -2.86 14.74 -3.87
CA GLU A 106 -2.09 13.49 -3.83
C GLU A 106 -1.42 13.21 -5.18
N LEU A 107 -2.13 13.39 -6.29
CA LEU A 107 -1.58 13.19 -7.63
C LEU A 107 -0.45 14.19 -7.92
N SER A 108 -0.56 15.43 -7.45
CA SER A 108 0.51 16.42 -7.55
C SER A 108 1.74 16.00 -6.75
N ALA A 109 1.55 15.57 -5.49
CA ALA A 109 2.63 15.10 -4.64
C ALA A 109 3.32 13.86 -5.23
N VAL A 110 2.54 12.90 -5.77
CA VAL A 110 3.07 11.72 -6.45
C VAL A 110 3.85 12.11 -7.71
N ARG A 111 3.37 13.06 -8.51
CA ARG A 111 4.11 13.56 -9.69
C ARG A 111 5.43 14.23 -9.30
N GLU A 112 5.44 15.04 -8.25
CA GLU A 112 6.65 15.70 -7.76
C GLU A 112 7.67 14.68 -7.23
N ALA A 113 7.21 13.68 -6.46
CA ALA A 113 8.03 12.57 -6.00
C ALA A 113 8.58 11.73 -7.17
N ALA A 114 7.78 11.49 -8.21
CA ALA A 114 8.19 10.77 -9.41
C ALA A 114 9.25 11.54 -10.22
N ASN A 115 9.08 12.85 -10.38
CA ASN A 115 10.07 13.71 -11.04
C ASN A 115 11.38 13.75 -10.26
N THR A 116 11.31 13.92 -8.94
CA THR A 116 12.49 13.90 -8.06
C THR A 116 13.22 12.57 -8.12
N THR A 117 12.48 11.46 -8.11
CA THR A 117 13.04 10.11 -8.24
C THR A 117 13.71 9.92 -9.60
N THR A 118 13.08 10.41 -10.68
CA THR A 118 13.65 10.35 -12.04
C THR A 118 14.98 11.10 -12.12
N SER A 119 15.07 12.30 -11.54
CA SER A 119 16.32 13.06 -11.48
C SER A 119 17.39 12.31 -10.69
N LYS A 120 17.07 11.79 -9.49
CA LYS A 120 18.01 11.00 -8.69
C LYS A 120 18.49 9.75 -9.43
N ILE A 121 17.63 9.08 -10.18
CA ILE A 121 18.01 7.92 -11.00
C ILE A 121 18.98 8.33 -12.11
N ALA A 122 18.77 9.48 -12.76
CA ALA A 122 19.69 10.00 -13.77
C ALA A 122 21.06 10.35 -13.17
N ASP A 123 21.08 10.97 -11.98
CA ASP A 123 22.31 11.29 -11.25
C ASP A 123 23.07 10.00 -10.87
N VAL A 124 22.40 9.03 -10.27
CA VAL A 124 23.00 7.73 -9.90
C VAL A 124 23.50 6.99 -11.15
N SER A 125 22.75 7.03 -12.26
CA SER A 125 23.21 6.42 -13.52
C SER A 125 24.51 7.06 -14.02
N THR A 126 24.65 8.38 -13.84
CA THR A 126 25.87 9.11 -14.21
C THR A 126 27.03 8.75 -13.28
N GLU A 127 26.79 8.73 -11.97
CA GLU A 127 27.79 8.30 -10.98
C GLU A 127 28.27 6.87 -11.25
N VAL A 128 27.37 5.94 -11.53
CA VAL A 128 27.73 4.55 -11.86
C VAL A 128 28.56 4.47 -13.14
N SER A 129 28.24 5.29 -14.15
CA SER A 129 29.06 5.37 -15.38
C SER A 129 30.47 5.87 -15.09
N ASN A 130 30.60 6.89 -14.23
CA ASN A 130 31.89 7.43 -13.82
C ASN A 130 32.70 6.41 -13.03
N VAL A 131 32.09 5.76 -12.04
CA VAL A 131 32.73 4.68 -11.26
C VAL A 131 33.18 3.54 -12.17
N ARG A 132 32.37 3.15 -13.16
CA ARG A 132 32.77 2.12 -14.14
C ARG A 132 34.02 2.55 -14.93
N SER A 133 34.10 3.82 -15.32
CA SER A 133 35.26 4.38 -16.00
C SER A 133 36.50 4.40 -15.10
N GLU A 134 36.36 4.85 -13.86
CA GLU A 134 37.44 4.86 -12.87
C GLU A 134 37.96 3.45 -12.59
N VAL A 135 37.07 2.47 -12.41
CA VAL A 135 37.45 1.06 -12.22
C VAL A 135 38.20 0.51 -13.44
N ALA A 136 37.79 0.87 -14.66
CA ALA A 136 38.50 0.49 -15.88
C ALA A 136 39.90 1.13 -15.95
N SER A 137 40.04 2.39 -15.55
CA SER A 137 41.34 3.08 -15.46
C SER A 137 42.26 2.43 -14.43
N THR A 138 41.77 2.21 -13.21
CA THR A 138 42.51 1.55 -12.13
C THR A 138 42.97 0.16 -12.53
N LYS A 139 42.11 -0.60 -13.24
CA LYS A 139 42.51 -1.93 -13.75
C LYS A 139 43.67 -1.82 -14.74
N SER A 140 43.63 -0.86 -15.65
CA SER A 140 44.71 -0.61 -16.62
C SER A 140 46.01 -0.18 -15.93
N GLU A 141 45.93 0.70 -14.94
CA GLU A 141 47.08 1.12 -14.12
C GLU A 141 47.67 -0.04 -13.31
N LEU A 142 46.81 -0.91 -12.75
CA LEU A 142 47.24 -2.11 -12.05
C LEU A 142 47.95 -3.09 -13.00
N ASP A 143 47.41 -3.31 -14.20
CA ASP A 143 48.04 -4.16 -15.22
C ASP A 143 49.43 -3.61 -15.63
N LYS A 144 49.56 -2.29 -15.81
CA LYS A 144 50.86 -1.63 -16.05
C LYS A 144 51.83 -1.83 -14.88
N THR A 145 51.36 -1.59 -13.65
CA THR A 145 52.18 -1.78 -12.45
C THR A 145 52.66 -3.23 -12.32
N ILE A 146 51.79 -4.20 -12.62
CA ILE A 146 52.17 -5.62 -12.63
C ILE A 146 53.23 -5.90 -13.70
N ALA A 147 53.12 -5.31 -14.89
CA ALA A 147 54.12 -5.44 -15.95
C ALA A 147 55.46 -4.83 -15.53
N ASP A 148 55.46 -3.64 -14.94
CA ASP A 148 56.66 -2.97 -14.44
C ASP A 148 57.33 -3.77 -13.32
N LEU A 149 56.56 -4.28 -12.35
CA LEU A 149 57.07 -5.14 -11.29
C LEU A 149 57.67 -6.45 -11.84
N ARG A 150 57.07 -7.03 -12.90
CA ARG A 150 57.64 -8.19 -13.58
C ARG A 150 58.96 -7.84 -14.28
N SER A 151 59.05 -6.68 -14.93
CA SER A 151 60.29 -6.20 -15.54
C SER A 151 61.40 -5.99 -14.50
N VAL A 152 61.10 -5.25 -13.43
CA VAL A 152 62.05 -5.00 -12.33
C VAL A 152 62.50 -6.32 -11.70
N ARG A 153 61.59 -7.27 -11.48
CA ARG A 153 61.96 -8.60 -10.99
C ARG A 153 62.89 -9.34 -11.95
N GLY A 154 62.68 -9.20 -13.26
CA GLY A 154 63.58 -9.74 -14.29
C GLY A 154 64.96 -9.10 -14.25
N ASP A 155 65.03 -7.77 -14.26
CA ASP A 155 66.28 -7.00 -14.21
C ASP A 155 67.07 -7.26 -12.93
N LEU A 156 66.40 -7.31 -11.77
CA LEU A 156 67.03 -7.71 -10.51
C LEU A 156 67.53 -9.15 -10.54
N GLY A 157 66.85 -10.05 -11.26
CA GLY A 157 67.33 -11.41 -11.48
C GLY A 157 68.65 -11.44 -12.28
N VAL A 158 68.72 -10.68 -13.38
CA VAL A 158 69.94 -10.55 -14.20
C VAL A 158 71.06 -9.88 -13.40
N GLN A 159 70.75 -8.79 -12.72
CA GLN A 159 71.72 -8.06 -11.91
C GLN A 159 72.20 -8.89 -10.70
N SER A 160 71.32 -9.66 -10.06
CA SER A 160 71.71 -10.61 -9.00
C SER A 160 72.61 -11.72 -9.52
N GLY A 161 72.46 -12.13 -10.79
CA GLY A 161 73.41 -13.06 -11.43
C GLY A 161 74.79 -12.44 -11.70
N LEU A 162 74.88 -11.11 -11.83
CA LEU A 162 76.12 -10.34 -12.03
C LEU A 162 76.75 -9.84 -10.72
N ILE A 163 76.07 -10.01 -9.59
CA ILE A 163 76.57 -9.68 -8.25
C ILE A 163 76.91 -10.99 -7.55
N ALA A 164 78.18 -11.36 -7.53
CA ALA A 164 78.61 -12.53 -6.79
C ALA A 164 78.48 -12.28 -5.28
N THR A 165 77.70 -13.13 -4.62
CA THR A 165 77.50 -13.12 -3.17
C THR A 165 78.42 -14.11 -2.45
N ASN A 166 79.04 -15.04 -3.20
CA ASN A 166 79.99 -16.02 -2.69
C ASN A 166 81.17 -16.29 -3.65
N SER A 167 82.20 -16.97 -3.15
CA SER A 167 83.45 -17.24 -3.89
C SER A 167 83.26 -18.08 -5.16
N LYS A 168 82.23 -18.93 -5.23
CA LYS A 168 81.94 -19.75 -6.43
C LYS A 168 81.33 -18.89 -7.55
N GLU A 169 80.43 -18.00 -7.19
CA GLU A 169 79.83 -17.02 -8.10
C GLU A 169 80.86 -16.03 -8.64
N LEU A 170 81.83 -15.61 -7.81
CA LEU A 170 82.98 -14.80 -8.26
C LEU A 170 83.81 -15.52 -9.34
N GLY A 171 84.02 -16.83 -9.19
CA GLY A 171 84.70 -17.65 -10.19
C GLY A 171 83.98 -17.71 -11.54
N ALA A 172 82.65 -17.77 -11.51
CA ALA A 172 81.83 -17.73 -12.72
C ALA A 172 81.91 -16.35 -13.40
N LEU A 173 81.86 -15.25 -12.65
CA LEU A 173 82.02 -13.90 -13.20
C LEU A 173 83.42 -13.63 -13.77
N ARG A 174 84.47 -14.15 -13.14
CA ARG A 174 85.85 -14.11 -13.70
C ARG A 174 85.93 -14.80 -15.06
N SER A 175 85.17 -15.88 -15.26
CA SER A 175 85.14 -16.65 -16.51
C SER A 175 84.32 -15.95 -17.61
N LEU A 176 83.37 -15.08 -17.24
CA LEU A 176 82.57 -14.28 -18.16
C LEU A 176 83.31 -13.06 -18.75
N GLY A 177 84.49 -12.70 -18.23
CA GLY A 177 85.45 -11.81 -18.92
C GLY A 177 85.24 -10.29 -18.81
N ASP A 178 84.13 -9.81 -18.27
CA ASP A 178 83.84 -8.36 -18.26
C ASP A 178 84.51 -7.57 -17.11
N ARG A 179 85.07 -8.24 -16.10
CA ARG A 179 85.71 -7.56 -14.94
C ARG A 179 86.94 -8.29 -14.41
N ASN A 180 88.01 -7.53 -14.16
CA ASN A 180 89.24 -8.03 -13.54
C ASN A 180 89.09 -8.10 -12.02
N TYR A 181 88.70 -9.25 -11.49
CA TYR A 181 88.70 -9.50 -10.05
C TYR A 181 90.10 -9.90 -9.57
N PHE A 182 90.54 -9.39 -8.42
CA PHE A 182 91.80 -9.80 -7.79
C PHE A 182 91.54 -10.19 -6.34
N GLU A 183 91.98 -11.39 -5.97
CA GLU A 183 91.96 -11.82 -4.57
C GLU A 183 93.31 -11.49 -3.94
N PHE A 184 93.28 -10.77 -2.84
CA PHE A 184 94.47 -10.37 -2.11
C PHE A 184 94.18 -10.38 -0.60
N ASN A 185 95.20 -10.75 0.16
CA ASN A 185 95.22 -10.56 1.60
C ASN A 185 96.12 -9.37 1.89
N ILE A 186 95.66 -8.46 2.76
CA ILE A 186 96.43 -7.30 3.18
C ILE A 186 96.45 -7.21 4.71
N THR A 187 97.62 -6.97 5.26
CA THR A 187 97.82 -6.74 6.70
C THR A 187 98.29 -5.31 6.94
N LYS A 188 98.26 -4.84 8.19
CA LYS A 188 98.68 -3.48 8.52
C LYS A 188 100.21 -3.36 8.39
N THR A 189 100.67 -2.86 7.24
CA THR A 189 102.10 -2.68 6.92
C THR A 189 102.41 -1.22 6.58
N LYS A 190 103.68 -0.81 6.73
CA LYS A 190 104.13 0.52 6.31
C LYS A 190 104.22 0.65 4.79
N GLN A 191 104.53 -0.43 4.08
CA GLN A 191 104.63 -0.47 2.63
C GLN A 191 103.25 -0.71 1.99
N MET A 192 103.03 -0.11 0.82
CA MET A 192 101.85 -0.37 0.00
C MET A 192 102.02 -1.70 -0.74
N GLN A 193 100.95 -2.48 -0.83
CA GLN A 193 100.89 -3.73 -1.56
C GLN A 193 100.21 -3.49 -2.91
N LYS A 194 100.85 -3.89 -4.01
CA LYS A 194 100.27 -3.79 -5.36
C LYS A 194 99.27 -4.92 -5.59
N VAL A 195 98.07 -4.57 -6.04
CA VAL A 195 96.98 -5.49 -6.36
C VAL A 195 96.43 -5.09 -7.72
N GLY A 196 96.80 -5.83 -8.77
CA GLY A 196 96.50 -5.41 -10.14
C GLY A 196 97.16 -4.07 -10.48
N ASP A 197 96.36 -3.11 -10.94
CA ASP A 197 96.81 -1.77 -11.35
C ASP A 197 96.79 -0.75 -10.20
N VAL A 198 96.34 -1.15 -9.01
CA VAL A 198 96.23 -0.27 -7.85
C VAL A 198 97.19 -0.68 -6.73
N SER A 199 97.60 0.27 -5.90
CA SER A 199 98.38 0.02 -4.69
C SER A 199 97.53 0.29 -3.46
N VAL A 200 97.46 -0.67 -2.55
CA VAL A 200 96.58 -0.64 -1.38
C VAL A 200 97.42 -0.72 -0.11
N ARG A 201 97.01 0.01 0.94
CA ARG A 201 97.56 -0.12 2.28
C ARG A 201 96.49 0.06 3.34
N VAL A 202 96.56 -0.71 4.41
CA VAL A 202 95.72 -0.50 5.58
C VAL A 202 96.40 0.48 6.53
N THR A 203 95.79 1.65 6.76
CA THR A 203 96.35 2.69 7.63
C THR A 203 95.89 2.50 9.09
N LYS A 204 94.65 2.08 9.29
CA LYS A 204 94.06 1.86 10.61
C LYS A 204 93.23 0.58 10.62
N VAL A 205 93.31 -0.17 11.72
CA VAL A 205 92.47 -1.34 12.00
C VAL A 205 92.01 -1.22 13.45
N ASP A 206 90.69 -1.29 13.66
CA ASP A 206 90.04 -1.41 14.97
C ASP A 206 89.30 -2.75 15.01
N THR A 207 89.94 -3.75 15.62
CA THR A 207 89.40 -5.11 15.72
C THR A 207 88.23 -5.24 16.70
N LYS A 208 88.03 -4.27 17.60
CA LYS A 208 86.90 -4.31 18.55
C LYS A 208 85.63 -3.74 17.93
N ARG A 209 85.77 -2.76 17.05
CA ARG A 209 84.65 -2.12 16.33
C ARG A 209 84.49 -2.59 14.90
N ASN A 210 85.29 -3.58 14.47
CA ASN A 210 85.33 -4.11 13.11
C ASN A 210 85.46 -3.02 12.04
N ARG A 211 86.26 -1.97 12.32
CA ARG A 211 86.48 -0.88 11.38
C ARG A 211 87.89 -0.89 10.87
N TYR A 212 88.06 -0.47 9.63
CA TYR A 212 89.36 -0.30 9.03
C TYR A 212 89.39 0.95 8.18
N THR A 213 90.60 1.42 7.90
CA THR A 213 90.84 2.50 6.96
C THR A 213 91.87 2.03 5.97
N ILE A 214 91.52 2.10 4.70
CA ILE A 214 92.36 1.70 3.58
C ILE A 214 92.71 2.94 2.78
N GLU A 215 93.98 3.06 2.44
CA GLU A 215 94.49 4.00 1.46
C GLU A 215 94.71 3.25 0.14
N LEU A 216 94.09 3.74 -0.91
CA LEU A 216 94.18 3.25 -2.28
C LEU A 216 94.93 4.28 -3.12
N VAL A 217 95.86 3.83 -3.93
CA VAL A 217 96.54 4.65 -4.94
C VAL A 217 96.30 4.04 -6.31
N ALA A 218 95.70 4.81 -7.19
CA ALA A 218 95.41 4.44 -8.58
C ALA A 218 95.72 5.65 -9.47
N ASP A 219 96.48 5.46 -10.56
CA ASP A 219 96.81 6.49 -11.55
C ASP A 219 97.16 7.85 -10.93
N ASP A 220 98.14 7.83 -10.03
CA ASP A 220 98.68 8.98 -9.29
C ASP A 220 97.74 9.69 -8.30
N ARG A 221 96.54 9.16 -8.08
CA ARG A 221 95.59 9.67 -7.06
C ARG A 221 95.54 8.80 -5.82
N LYS A 222 95.61 9.44 -4.66
CA LYS A 222 95.42 8.79 -3.35
C LYS A 222 93.98 8.99 -2.87
N VAL A 223 93.30 7.90 -2.57
CA VAL A 223 91.93 7.87 -2.05
C VAL A 223 91.94 7.12 -0.73
N GLU A 224 91.39 7.73 0.32
CA GLU A 224 91.21 7.09 1.61
C GLU A 224 89.76 6.63 1.76
N LYS A 225 89.56 5.33 2.02
CA LYS A 225 88.28 4.76 2.38
C LYS A 225 88.26 4.44 3.87
N LYS A 226 87.34 5.10 4.58
CA LYS A 226 87.05 4.88 6.01
C LYS A 226 85.70 4.18 6.15
N ASP A 227 85.69 3.13 6.98
CA ASP A 227 84.47 2.51 7.53
C ASP A 227 84.19 3.00 8.97
#